data_AF-A0A4C1XCV0-F1
#
_entry.id   AF-A0A4C1XCV0-F1
#
_cell.length_a   1.000
_cell.length_b   1.000
_cell.length_c   1.000
_cell.angle_alpha   90.00
_cell.angle_beta   90.00
_cell.angle_gamma   90.00
#
_symmetry.space_group_name_H-M   'P 1'
#
loop_
_entity.id
_entity.type
_entity.pdbx_description
1 polymer ?
#
loop_
_entity_poly.entity_id
_entity_poly.type
_entity_poly.pdbx_seq_one_letter_code
_entity_poly.pdbx_strand_id
1 'polypeptide(L)'
;MLTFHKAGFTGARGLAQCQFTQRLLDSMFFNGFVAERGPPWRPTDIWDELVQNLPEQLKLEAFNPDIELQHIKELAMQLHLNENPNPQIYQQRVLRPPEGASSRIHQPPLPKLDPKRVQDVIDEVSARNSHNPKLTALRPPQPRIVPLGAPPYGAAGDGQLLLTNSARRLEVLRSCVAAIFECRYADARKSFPAVLRALRAPAARAALARDLAARLPGNKHLLHHHQFDLVVR
;
A
#
# COMPACT_ATOMS: atom_id res chain seq x y z
N MET A 1 -3.21 -15.02 4.12
CA MET A 1 -2.13 -14.12 3.66
C MET A 1 -2.76 -13.08 2.76
N LEU A 2 -2.62 -11.78 3.06
CA LEU A 2 -3.06 -10.74 2.13
C LEU A 2 -2.00 -10.59 1.04
N THR A 3 -2.41 -10.61 -0.23
CA THR A 3 -1.48 -10.58 -1.36
C THR A 3 -1.81 -9.43 -2.30
N PHE A 4 -0.81 -8.63 -2.64
CA PHE A 4 -0.97 -7.54 -3.61
C PHE A 4 -1.12 -8.10 -5.03
N HIS A 5 -2.22 -7.72 -5.70
CA HIS A 5 -2.54 -8.22 -7.04
C HIS A 5 -1.87 -7.38 -8.14
N LYS A 6 -0.57 -7.62 -8.36
CA LYS A 6 0.31 -6.86 -9.30
C LYS A 6 -0.29 -6.68 -10.69
N ALA A 7 -0.78 -7.77 -11.31
CA ALA A 7 -1.36 -7.73 -12.65
C ALA A 7 -2.64 -6.87 -12.71
N GLY A 8 -3.44 -6.88 -11.65
CA GLY A 8 -4.65 -6.06 -11.55
C GLY A 8 -4.31 -4.58 -11.40
N PHE A 9 -3.36 -4.26 -10.51
CA PHE A 9 -2.88 -2.90 -10.29
C PHE A 9 -2.31 -2.26 -11.57
N THR A 10 -1.41 -2.98 -12.25
CA THR A 10 -0.75 -2.49 -13.47
C THR A 10 -1.71 -2.45 -14.65
N GLY A 11 -2.57 -3.45 -14.81
CA GLY A 11 -3.56 -3.51 -15.87
C GLY A 11 -4.60 -2.39 -15.78
N ALA A 12 -5.13 -2.12 -14.58
CA ALA A 12 -6.12 -1.06 -14.37
C ALA A 12 -5.56 0.36 -14.63
N ARG A 13 -4.25 0.55 -14.44
CA ARG A 13 -3.58 1.86 -14.59
C ARG A 13 -2.81 2.01 -15.91
N GLY A 14 -2.87 1.02 -16.81
CA GLY A 14 -2.09 1.04 -18.05
C GLY A 14 -0.57 0.98 -17.85
N LEU A 15 -0.11 0.60 -16.66
CA LEU A 15 1.31 0.55 -16.29
C LEU A 15 1.98 -0.80 -16.63
N ALA A 16 1.27 -1.69 -17.32
CA ALA A 16 1.76 -3.03 -17.63
C ALA A 16 3.10 -2.99 -18.40
N GLN A 17 3.28 -2.02 -19.30
CA GLN A 17 4.50 -1.86 -20.11
C GLN A 17 5.55 -0.94 -19.46
N CYS A 18 5.28 -0.36 -18.29
CA CYS A 18 6.21 0.53 -17.62
C CYS A 18 7.29 -0.29 -16.91
N GLN A 19 8.50 -0.32 -17.47
CA GLN A 19 9.62 -1.10 -16.90
C GLN A 19 9.95 -0.67 -15.46
N PHE A 20 9.91 0.63 -15.17
CA PHE A 20 10.12 1.14 -13.83
C PHE A 20 9.08 0.57 -12.84
N THR A 21 7.79 0.64 -13.19
CA THR A 21 6.73 0.09 -12.35
C THR A 21 6.89 -1.40 -12.14
N GLN A 22 7.23 -2.17 -13.18
CA GLN A 22 7.47 -3.60 -13.04
C GLN A 22 8.60 -3.88 -12.03
N ARG A 23 9.75 -3.22 -12.18
CA ARG A 23 10.91 -3.37 -11.27
C ARG A 23 10.59 -2.93 -9.84
N LEU A 24 9.86 -1.82 -9.67
CA LEU A 24 9.46 -1.32 -8.36
C LEU A 24 8.56 -2.33 -7.65
N LEU A 25 7.54 -2.84 -8.34
CA LEU A 25 6.58 -3.79 -7.76
C LEU A 25 7.21 -5.16 -7.47
N ASP A 26 8.31 -5.52 -8.15
CA ASP A 26 9.09 -6.74 -7.87
C ASP A 26 10.17 -6.54 -6.80
N SER A 27 10.42 -5.30 -6.37
CA SER A 27 11.48 -5.00 -5.41
C SER A 27 11.18 -5.52 -4.01
N MET A 28 12.24 -5.90 -3.28
CA MET A 28 12.11 -6.25 -1.86
C MET A 28 11.53 -5.12 -1.01
N PHE A 29 11.84 -3.87 -1.37
CA PHE A 29 11.27 -2.69 -0.74
C PHE A 29 9.74 -2.67 -0.83
N PHE A 30 9.19 -2.87 -2.03
CA PHE A 30 7.74 -2.89 -2.22
C PHE A 30 7.08 -4.08 -1.53
N ASN A 31 7.73 -5.25 -1.53
CA ASN A 31 7.25 -6.41 -0.79
C ASN A 31 7.18 -6.14 0.73
N GLY A 32 8.21 -5.49 1.28
CA GLY A 32 8.21 -5.03 2.68
C GLY A 32 7.07 -4.03 2.95
N PHE A 33 6.88 -3.06 2.05
CA PHE A 33 5.78 -2.10 2.14
C PHE A 33 4.40 -2.78 2.16
N VAL A 34 4.14 -3.76 1.26
CA VAL A 34 2.87 -4.51 1.25
C VAL A 34 2.69 -5.33 2.52
N ALA A 35 3.76 -5.93 3.05
CA ALA A 35 3.70 -6.71 4.28
C ALA A 35 3.38 -5.83 5.50
N GLU A 36 3.95 -4.62 5.57
CA GLU A 36 3.74 -3.67 6.66
C GLU A 36 2.38 -2.99 6.58
N ARG A 37 2.00 -2.52 5.38
CA ARG A 37 0.82 -1.66 5.17
C ARG A 37 -0.42 -2.38 4.69
N GLY A 38 -0.27 -3.58 4.13
CA GLY A 38 -1.36 -4.39 3.60
C GLY A 38 -2.39 -4.81 4.65
N PRO A 39 -1.99 -5.32 5.83
CA PRO A 39 -2.93 -5.77 6.84
C PRO A 39 -3.93 -4.67 7.24
N PRO A 40 -5.24 -4.98 7.31
CA PRO A 40 -6.25 -4.00 7.68
C PRO A 40 -6.16 -3.59 9.15
N TRP A 41 -5.61 -4.45 10.02
CA TRP A 41 -5.37 -4.18 11.42
C TRP A 41 -3.89 -3.87 11.63
N ARG A 42 -3.54 -2.58 11.74
CA ARG A 42 -2.16 -2.13 11.94
C ARG A 42 -2.11 -0.74 12.57
N PRO A 43 -0.96 -0.33 13.11
CA PRO A 43 -0.74 1.07 13.47
C PRO A 43 -0.91 1.96 12.25
N THR A 44 -1.57 3.10 12.44
CA THR A 44 -1.71 4.13 11.41
C THR A 44 -0.76 5.28 11.66
N ASP A 45 -0.28 5.90 10.60
CA ASP A 45 0.56 7.09 10.64
C ASP A 45 -0.10 8.29 9.96
N ILE A 46 0.63 9.40 9.90
CA ILE A 46 0.19 10.67 9.29
C ILE A 46 -0.29 10.45 7.84
N TRP A 47 0.35 9.53 7.12
CA TRP A 47 -0.03 9.21 5.74
C TRP A 47 -1.43 8.60 5.66
N ASP A 48 -1.77 7.67 6.56
CA ASP A 48 -3.09 7.05 6.58
C ASP A 48 -4.20 8.07 6.86
N GLU A 49 -3.96 8.99 7.80
CA GLU A 49 -4.89 10.05 8.15
C GLU A 49 -5.06 11.05 6.99
N LEU A 50 -3.97 11.40 6.31
CA LEU A 50 -4.01 12.28 5.15
C LEU A 50 -4.81 11.65 4.00
N VAL A 51 -4.52 10.40 3.64
CA VAL A 51 -5.23 9.71 2.54
C VAL A 51 -6.72 9.56 2.83
N GLN A 52 -7.08 9.37 4.09
CA GLN A 52 -8.48 9.28 4.50
C GLN A 52 -9.22 10.62 4.32
N ASN A 53 -8.60 11.74 4.70
CA ASN A 53 -9.23 13.07 4.72
C ASN A 53 -9.09 13.83 3.39
N LEU A 54 -8.14 13.46 2.53
CA LEU A 54 -7.83 14.14 1.28
C LEU A 54 -9.06 14.43 0.39
N PRO A 55 -10.04 13.51 0.20
CA PRO A 55 -11.21 13.79 -0.63
C PRO A 55 -12.12 14.91 -0.10
N GLU A 56 -12.23 15.06 1.23
CA GLU A 56 -12.99 16.14 1.84
C GLU A 56 -12.21 17.45 1.78
N GLN A 57 -10.91 17.38 2.07
CA GLN A 57 -10.00 18.51 1.96
C GLN A 57 -10.01 19.12 0.55
N LEU A 58 -9.86 18.30 -0.49
CA LEU A 58 -9.89 18.74 -1.90
C LEU A 58 -11.24 19.39 -2.28
N LYS A 59 -12.36 18.93 -1.70
CA LYS A 59 -13.67 19.57 -1.93
C LYS A 59 -13.74 20.96 -1.30
N LEU A 60 -13.20 21.11 -0.10
CA LEU A 60 -13.14 22.39 0.59
C LEU A 60 -12.22 23.37 -0.14
N GLU A 61 -11.05 22.92 -0.59
CA GLU A 61 -10.10 23.71 -1.38
C GLU A 61 -10.68 24.13 -2.73
N ALA A 62 -11.42 23.23 -3.40
CA ALA A 62 -12.12 23.57 -4.64
C ALA A 62 -13.21 24.63 -4.44
N PHE A 63 -13.84 24.68 -3.25
CA PHE A 63 -14.84 25.69 -2.90
C PHE A 63 -14.20 27.01 -2.43
N ASN A 64 -13.08 26.94 -1.72
CA ASN A 64 -12.36 28.09 -1.19
C ASN A 64 -10.85 27.90 -1.40
N PRO A 65 -10.27 28.41 -2.50
CA PRO A 65 -8.85 28.25 -2.81
C PRO A 65 -7.90 28.86 -1.76
N ASP A 66 -8.36 29.85 -0.97
CA ASP A 66 -7.51 30.55 -0.02
C ASP A 66 -7.03 29.64 1.14
N ILE A 67 -7.74 28.54 1.41
CA ILE A 67 -7.37 27.60 2.49
C ILE A 67 -6.32 26.56 2.06
N GLU A 68 -6.06 26.41 0.76
CA GLU A 68 -5.09 25.42 0.24
C GLU A 68 -3.70 25.65 0.86
N LEU A 69 -3.24 26.90 0.87
CA LEU A 69 -1.94 27.25 1.46
C LEU A 69 -1.90 26.98 2.97
N GLN A 70 -3.03 27.08 3.66
CA GLN A 70 -3.13 26.75 5.08
C GLN A 70 -2.96 25.24 5.30
N HIS A 71 -3.69 24.40 4.56
CA HIS A 71 -3.55 22.95 4.68
C HIS A 71 -2.13 22.48 4.33
N ILE A 72 -1.49 23.08 3.31
CA ILE A 72 -0.10 22.78 2.98
C ILE A 72 0.84 23.10 4.16
N LYS A 73 0.65 24.24 4.83
CA LYS A 73 1.45 24.63 5.99
C LYS A 73 1.23 23.69 7.17
N GLU A 74 -0.01 23.28 7.42
CA GLU A 74 -0.35 22.33 8.49
C GLU A 74 0.31 20.96 8.25
N LEU A 75 0.26 20.45 7.02
CA LEU A 75 0.95 19.22 6.64
C LEU A 75 2.47 19.34 6.80
N ALA A 76 3.07 20.44 6.33
CA ALA A 76 4.49 20.69 6.48
C ALA A 76 4.92 20.69 7.95
N MET A 77 4.12 21.29 8.83
CA MET A 77 4.37 21.30 10.27
C MET A 77 4.27 19.89 10.88
N GLN A 78 3.27 19.10 10.49
CA GLN A 78 3.13 17.71 10.96
C GLN A 78 4.35 16.85 10.55
N LEU A 79 4.81 16.99 9.30
CA LEU A 79 6.01 16.29 8.83
C LEU A 79 7.26 16.74 9.60
N HIS A 80 7.42 18.04 9.82
CA HIS A 80 8.56 18.58 10.58
C HIS A 80 8.60 18.04 12.01
N LEU A 81 7.46 18.02 12.71
CA LEU A 81 7.37 17.51 14.09
C LEU A 81 7.62 15.99 14.14
N ASN A 82 7.18 15.24 13.13
CA ASN A 82 7.42 13.80 13.03
C ASN A 82 8.91 13.46 12.83
N GLU A 83 9.63 14.27 12.04
CA GLU A 83 11.09 14.13 11.87
C GLU A 83 11.88 14.59 13.11
N ASN A 84 11.31 15.49 13.91
CA ASN A 84 11.93 16.09 15.09
C ASN A 84 11.11 15.83 16.37
N PRO A 85 10.94 14.57 16.79
CA PRO A 85 10.04 14.21 17.89
C PRO A 85 10.49 14.77 19.25
N ASN A 86 11.75 15.16 19.37
CA ASN A 86 12.27 15.85 20.54
C ASN A 86 12.84 17.22 20.14
N PRO A 87 12.02 18.28 20.12
CA PRO A 87 12.48 19.63 19.76
C PRO A 87 13.35 20.26 20.85
N GLN A 88 13.62 19.56 21.96
CA GLN A 88 14.53 20.09 22.97
C GLN A 88 15.95 20.16 22.42
N ILE A 89 16.54 21.35 22.53
CA ILE A 89 17.97 21.56 22.33
C ILE A 89 18.70 20.58 23.26
N TYR A 90 19.47 19.67 22.67
CA TYR A 90 20.29 18.72 23.43
C TYR A 90 21.19 19.53 24.38
N GLN A 91 20.85 19.52 25.66
CA GLN A 91 21.68 20.14 26.69
C GLN A 91 22.85 19.21 26.95
N GLN A 92 24.01 19.56 26.40
CA GLN A 92 25.26 18.85 26.62
C GLN A 92 25.62 18.90 28.11
N ARG A 93 25.23 17.87 28.88
CA ARG A 93 25.53 17.75 30.31
C ARG A 93 26.95 17.27 30.60
N VAL A 94 27.65 16.81 29.57
CA VAL A 94 29.04 16.34 29.66
C VAL A 94 29.91 17.36 28.95
N LEU A 95 30.93 17.87 29.64
CA LEU A 95 31.90 18.82 29.08
C LEU A 95 32.41 18.34 27.72
N ARG A 96 32.34 19.21 26.71
CA ARG A 96 32.91 18.91 25.40
C ARG A 96 34.42 18.79 25.54
N PRO A 97 35.05 17.75 24.99
CA PRO A 97 36.50 17.69 24.91
C PRO A 97 37.05 18.95 24.20
N PRO A 98 38.21 19.49 24.61
CA PRO A 98 38.85 20.60 23.91
C PRO A 98 39.12 20.25 22.45
N GLU A 99 39.16 21.27 21.58
CA GLU A 99 39.60 21.07 20.19
C GLU A 99 40.99 20.42 20.15
N GLY A 100 41.16 19.41 19.29
CA GLY A 100 42.40 18.63 19.19
C GLY A 100 42.58 17.52 20.24
N ALA A 101 41.61 17.30 21.15
CA ALA A 101 41.67 16.18 22.10
C ALA A 101 41.78 14.81 21.42
N SER A 102 41.15 14.65 20.26
CA SER A 102 41.21 13.43 19.43
C SER A 102 42.57 13.21 18.76
N SER A 103 43.43 14.23 18.66
CA SER A 103 44.76 14.16 18.03
C SER A 103 45.89 13.96 19.04
N ARG A 104 45.59 13.90 20.34
CA ARG A 104 46.62 13.64 21.37
C ARG A 104 47.15 12.21 21.24
N ILE A 105 48.48 12.09 21.19
CA ILE A 105 49.20 10.81 21.03
C ILE A 105 48.95 9.87 22.22
N HIS A 106 48.82 10.45 23.42
CA HIS A 106 48.47 9.72 24.64
C HIS A 106 46.99 9.90 24.95
N GLN A 107 46.15 9.01 24.43
CA GLN A 107 44.79 8.83 24.92
C GLN A 107 44.77 7.66 25.91
N PRO A 108 44.26 7.85 27.15
CA PRO A 108 44.06 6.72 28.04
C PRO A 108 43.07 5.74 27.39
N PRO A 109 43.29 4.42 27.53
CA PRO A 109 42.34 3.44 27.02
C PRO A 109 40.98 3.66 27.67
N LEU A 110 39.90 3.48 26.89
CA LEU A 110 38.55 3.63 27.40
C LEU A 110 38.38 2.65 28.58
N PRO A 111 37.91 3.13 29.75
CA PRO A 111 37.68 2.24 30.88
C PRO A 111 36.67 1.18 30.47
N LYS A 112 36.93 -0.06 30.88
CA LYS A 112 35.99 -1.16 30.66
C LYS A 112 34.70 -0.87 31.44
N LEU A 113 33.57 -1.03 30.77
CA LEU A 113 32.28 -0.98 31.44
C LEU A 113 32.17 -2.19 32.38
N ASP A 114 31.72 -1.95 33.61
CA ASP A 114 31.39 -3.00 34.55
C ASP A 114 30.04 -3.62 34.15
N PRO A 115 30.02 -4.88 33.68
CA PRO A 115 28.80 -5.50 33.17
C PRO A 115 27.70 -5.58 34.23
N LYS A 116 28.07 -5.71 35.51
CA LYS A 116 27.10 -5.79 36.60
C LYS A 116 26.42 -4.43 36.82
N ARG A 117 27.21 -3.36 36.90
CA ARG A 117 26.67 -1.98 37.00
C ARG A 117 25.80 -1.60 35.81
N VAL A 118 26.18 -2.02 34.59
CA VAL A 118 25.36 -1.77 33.40
C VAL A 118 24.01 -2.47 33.55
N GLN A 119 23.99 -3.74 33.98
CA GLN A 119 22.75 -4.47 34.22
C GLN A 119 21.92 -3.82 35.34
N ASP A 120 22.54 -3.42 36.45
CA ASP A 120 21.85 -2.75 37.56
C ASP A 120 21.15 -1.44 37.11
N VAL A 121 21.81 -0.64 36.26
CA VAL A 121 21.21 0.58 35.68
C VAL A 121 20.07 0.25 34.72
N ILE A 122 20.21 -0.79 33.90
CA ILE A 122 19.14 -1.25 33.00
C ILE A 122 17.92 -1.67 33.83
N ASP A 123 18.13 -2.44 34.90
CA ASP A 123 17.08 -2.95 35.77
C ASP A 123 16.43 -1.81 36.57
N GLU A 124 17.21 -0.85 37.09
CA GLU A 124 16.69 0.35 37.78
C GLU A 124 15.81 1.19 36.86
N VAL A 125 16.29 1.48 35.64
CA VAL A 125 15.53 2.27 34.65
C VAL A 125 14.29 1.52 34.19
N SER A 126 14.39 0.20 33.97
CA SER A 126 13.26 -0.65 33.60
C SER A 126 12.20 -0.69 34.71
N ALA A 127 12.62 -0.85 35.97
CA ALA A 127 11.73 -0.82 37.12
C ALA A 127 11.07 0.56 37.30
N ARG A 128 11.83 1.66 37.15
CA ARG A 128 11.27 3.03 37.18
C ARG A 128 10.26 3.28 36.06
N ASN A 129 10.53 2.80 34.85
CA ASN A 129 9.63 2.90 33.71
C ASN A 129 8.34 2.07 33.93
N SER A 130 8.43 0.90 34.56
CA SER A 130 7.24 0.11 34.94
C SER A 130 6.33 0.84 35.93
N HIS A 131 6.90 1.69 36.81
CA HIS A 131 6.15 2.44 37.82
C HIS A 131 5.67 3.83 37.34
N ASN A 132 6.10 4.28 36.16
CA ASN A 132 5.73 5.59 35.62
C ASN A 132 5.47 5.51 34.11
N PRO A 133 4.25 5.14 33.68
CA PRO A 133 3.91 4.95 32.26
C PRO A 133 3.90 6.25 31.44
N LYS A 134 4.24 7.40 32.05
CA LYS A 134 4.32 8.71 31.40
C LYS A 134 5.65 8.97 30.70
N LEU A 135 6.72 8.25 31.04
CA LEU A 135 8.04 8.39 30.39
C LEU A 135 8.18 7.55 29.11
N THR A 136 7.21 6.70 28.80
CA THR A 136 7.03 6.10 27.47
C THR A 136 6.37 7.12 26.53
N ALA A 137 7.01 8.27 26.34
CA ALA A 137 6.57 9.30 25.38
C ALA A 137 6.72 8.86 23.90
N LEU A 138 7.09 7.60 23.67
CA LEU A 138 6.99 6.91 22.39
C LEU A 138 6.16 5.64 22.59
N ARG A 139 4.90 5.77 23.03
CA ARG A 139 3.96 4.65 22.87
C ARG A 139 3.88 4.37 21.37
N PRO A 140 4.23 3.16 20.90
CA PRO A 140 4.00 2.80 19.51
C PRO A 140 2.51 3.02 19.21
N PRO A 141 2.16 3.60 18.05
CA PRO A 141 0.76 3.81 17.70
C PRO A 141 0.00 2.47 17.84
N GLN A 142 -1.10 2.50 18.58
CA GLN A 142 -1.89 1.30 18.81
C GLN A 142 -2.48 0.82 17.49
N PRO A 143 -2.43 -0.49 17.20
CA PRO A 143 -3.00 -0.99 15.97
C PRO A 143 -4.52 -0.78 15.98
N ARG A 144 -5.05 -0.30 14.85
CA ARG A 144 -6.48 -0.10 14.62
C ARG A 144 -6.87 -0.60 13.23
N ILE A 145 -8.17 -0.70 12.96
CA ILE A 145 -8.64 -0.94 11.59
C ILE A 145 -8.33 0.32 10.78
N VAL A 146 -7.56 0.17 9.70
CA VAL A 146 -7.31 1.25 8.74
C VAL A 146 -8.60 1.52 7.97
N PRO A 147 -9.17 2.72 8.04
CA PRO A 147 -10.37 3.07 7.29
C PRO A 147 -10.10 2.94 5.78
N LEU A 148 -11.10 2.47 5.03
CA LEU A 148 -11.03 2.44 3.57
C LEU A 148 -11.08 3.89 3.06
N GLY A 149 -9.92 4.50 2.81
CA GLY A 149 -9.83 5.80 2.19
C GLY A 149 -10.44 5.77 0.78
N ALA A 150 -11.20 6.80 0.42
CA ALA A 150 -11.62 6.95 -0.97
C ALA A 150 -10.37 7.18 -1.85
N PRO A 151 -10.36 6.70 -3.11
CA PRO A 151 -9.16 6.76 -3.94
C PRO A 151 -8.66 8.20 -4.10
N PRO A 152 -7.37 8.49 -3.80
CA PRO A 152 -6.84 9.86 -3.82
C PRO A 152 -6.89 10.53 -5.20
N TYR A 153 -7.08 9.74 -6.27
CA TYR A 153 -7.21 10.21 -7.64
C TYR A 153 -8.65 10.51 -8.08
N GLY A 154 -9.60 10.66 -7.15
CA GLY A 154 -10.96 11.03 -7.52
C GLY A 154 -11.61 10.05 -8.50
N ALA A 155 -11.31 8.76 -8.41
CA ALA A 155 -11.97 7.71 -9.21
C ALA A 155 -13.43 7.47 -8.76
N ALA A 156 -14.13 8.54 -8.37
CA ALA A 156 -15.57 8.62 -8.21
C ALA A 156 -16.06 9.63 -9.25
N GLY A 157 -16.28 9.16 -10.48
CA GLY A 157 -16.87 9.99 -11.54
C GLY A 157 -17.13 9.22 -12.83
N ASP A 158 -16.20 8.36 -13.23
CA ASP A 158 -16.33 7.60 -14.48
C ASP A 158 -17.15 6.31 -14.35
N GLY A 159 -17.53 5.94 -13.12
CA GLY A 159 -18.28 4.72 -12.84
C GLY A 159 -19.59 4.63 -13.61
N GLN A 160 -20.53 5.56 -13.45
CA GLN A 160 -21.92 5.31 -13.89
C GLN A 160 -22.13 5.30 -15.41
N LEU A 161 -21.44 6.14 -16.18
CA LEU A 161 -21.59 6.17 -17.65
C LEU A 161 -20.74 5.10 -18.36
N LEU A 162 -19.57 4.72 -17.82
CA LEU A 162 -18.85 3.52 -18.29
C LEU A 162 -19.52 2.23 -17.81
N LEU A 163 -20.22 2.19 -16.66
CA LEU A 163 -20.87 1.00 -16.13
C LEU A 163 -21.96 0.46 -17.06
N THR A 164 -22.71 1.30 -17.78
CA THR A 164 -23.79 0.83 -18.67
C THR A 164 -23.26 0.14 -19.92
N ASN A 165 -22.25 0.72 -20.57
CA ASN A 165 -21.61 0.13 -21.74
C ASN A 165 -20.67 -1.03 -21.37
N SER A 166 -20.00 -0.94 -20.22
CA SER A 166 -19.14 -2.03 -19.72
C SER A 166 -19.97 -3.20 -19.19
N ALA A 167 -21.12 -2.99 -18.55
CA ALA A 167 -21.99 -4.07 -18.08
C ALA A 167 -22.44 -4.97 -19.23
N ARG A 168 -22.94 -4.40 -20.33
CA ARG A 168 -23.33 -5.17 -21.53
C ARG A 168 -22.13 -5.91 -22.14
N ARG A 169 -20.96 -5.27 -22.20
CA ARG A 169 -19.72 -5.91 -22.70
C ARG A 169 -19.26 -7.05 -21.80
N LEU A 170 -19.38 -6.88 -20.48
CA LEU A 170 -19.05 -7.89 -19.48
C LEU A 170 -20.04 -9.04 -19.47
N GLU A 171 -21.32 -8.77 -19.73
CA GLU A 171 -22.36 -9.77 -19.90
C GLU A 171 -22.12 -10.64 -21.14
N VAL A 172 -21.82 -10.02 -22.28
CA VAL A 172 -21.43 -10.75 -23.51
C VAL A 172 -20.21 -11.64 -23.25
N LEU A 173 -19.22 -11.13 -22.52
CA LEU A 173 -18.02 -11.89 -22.14
C LEU A 173 -18.35 -13.07 -21.22
N ARG A 174 -19.13 -12.86 -20.15
CA ARG A 174 -19.57 -13.93 -19.24
C ARG A 174 -20.42 -14.98 -19.94
N SER A 175 -21.32 -14.55 -20.83
CA SER A 175 -22.17 -15.44 -21.63
C SER A 175 -21.34 -16.31 -22.58
N CYS A 176 -20.32 -15.73 -23.22
CA CYS A 176 -19.37 -16.47 -24.04
C CYS A 176 -18.60 -17.53 -23.24
N VAL A 177 -18.05 -17.14 -22.08
CA VAL A 177 -17.33 -18.07 -21.20
C VAL A 177 -18.26 -19.20 -20.73
N ALA A 178 -19.47 -18.87 -20.27
CA ALA A 178 -20.46 -19.87 -19.90
C ALA A 178 -20.77 -20.84 -21.05
N ALA A 179 -20.97 -20.34 -22.27
CA ALA A 179 -21.22 -21.17 -23.44
C ALA A 179 -20.05 -22.13 -23.76
N ILE A 180 -18.79 -21.73 -23.53
CA ILE A 180 -17.63 -22.62 -23.70
C ILE A 180 -17.67 -23.78 -22.67
N PHE A 181 -17.93 -23.45 -21.40
CA PHE A 181 -17.98 -24.44 -20.32
C PHE A 181 -19.21 -25.35 -20.36
N GLU A 182 -20.32 -24.89 -20.94
CA GLU A 182 -21.54 -25.67 -21.22
C GLU A 182 -21.47 -26.45 -22.55
N CYS A 183 -20.32 -26.46 -23.23
CA CYS A 183 -20.10 -27.12 -24.52
C CYS A 183 -20.97 -26.58 -25.69
N ARG A 184 -21.53 -25.37 -25.55
CA ARG A 184 -22.27 -24.64 -26.60
C ARG A 184 -21.31 -23.86 -27.51
N TYR A 185 -20.39 -24.57 -28.16
CA TYR A 185 -19.26 -23.96 -28.90
C TYR A 185 -19.70 -23.06 -30.07
N ALA A 186 -20.79 -23.40 -30.76
CA ALA A 186 -21.31 -22.58 -31.85
C ALA A 186 -21.77 -21.20 -31.35
N ASP A 187 -22.41 -21.14 -30.18
CA ASP A 187 -22.89 -19.89 -29.60
C ASP A 187 -21.74 -19.04 -29.04
N ALA A 188 -20.74 -19.68 -28.44
CA ALA A 188 -19.51 -19.01 -28.04
C ALA A 188 -18.84 -18.32 -29.25
N ARG A 189 -18.63 -19.06 -30.35
CA ARG A 189 -18.00 -18.53 -31.58
C ARG A 189 -18.75 -17.35 -32.19
N LYS A 190 -20.09 -17.35 -32.16
CA LYS A 190 -20.92 -16.21 -32.63
C LYS A 190 -20.62 -14.93 -31.86
N SER A 191 -20.30 -15.04 -30.57
CA SER A 191 -20.03 -13.89 -29.70
C SER A 191 -18.58 -13.38 -29.78
N PHE A 192 -17.65 -14.12 -30.39
CA PHE A 192 -16.23 -13.78 -30.44
C PHE A 192 -15.91 -12.36 -30.96
N PRO A 193 -16.49 -11.89 -32.07
CA PRO A 193 -16.21 -10.53 -32.55
C PRO A 193 -16.63 -9.44 -31.54
N ALA A 194 -17.65 -9.69 -30.73
CA ALA A 194 -18.07 -8.77 -29.67
C ALA A 194 -17.17 -8.89 -28.44
N VAL A 195 -16.78 -10.11 -28.05
CA VAL A 195 -15.85 -10.37 -26.95
C VAL A 195 -14.46 -9.77 -27.23
N LEU A 196 -13.89 -9.98 -28.42
CA LEU A 196 -12.60 -9.41 -28.80
C LEU A 196 -12.61 -7.87 -28.76
N ARG A 197 -13.73 -7.24 -29.16
CA ARG A 197 -13.91 -5.79 -29.01
C ARG A 197 -14.00 -5.37 -27.54
N ALA A 198 -14.71 -6.14 -26.70
CA ALA A 198 -14.80 -5.89 -25.27
C ALA A 198 -13.44 -6.03 -24.57
N LEU A 199 -12.62 -7.01 -24.95
CA LEU A 199 -11.30 -7.31 -24.38
C LEU A 199 -10.26 -6.22 -24.62
N ARG A 200 -10.51 -5.25 -25.52
CA ARG A 200 -9.68 -4.03 -25.62
C ARG A 200 -9.70 -3.23 -24.30
N ALA A 201 -10.78 -3.30 -23.53
CA ALA A 201 -10.89 -2.64 -22.24
C ALA A 201 -10.13 -3.42 -21.15
N PRO A 202 -9.28 -2.75 -20.33
CA PRO A 202 -8.58 -3.40 -19.21
C PRO A 202 -9.52 -4.08 -18.20
N ALA A 203 -10.67 -3.45 -17.92
CA ALA A 203 -11.68 -4.00 -17.01
C ALA A 203 -12.28 -5.33 -17.51
N ALA A 204 -12.46 -5.50 -18.82
CA ALA A 204 -12.97 -6.73 -19.42
C ALA A 204 -11.96 -7.88 -19.32
N ARG A 205 -10.66 -7.59 -19.53
CA ARG A 205 -9.58 -8.57 -19.32
C ARG A 205 -9.50 -9.04 -17.87
N ALA A 206 -9.59 -8.11 -16.92
CA ALA A 206 -9.60 -8.44 -15.49
C ALA A 206 -10.86 -9.21 -15.07
N ALA A 207 -12.00 -8.98 -15.73
CA ALA A 207 -13.21 -9.77 -15.50
C ALA A 207 -13.09 -11.19 -16.06
N LEU A 208 -12.53 -11.37 -17.26
CA LEU A 208 -12.26 -12.68 -17.84
C LEU A 208 -11.36 -13.53 -16.94
N ALA A 209 -10.25 -12.95 -16.45
CA ALA A 209 -9.34 -13.65 -15.55
C ALA A 209 -10.02 -14.13 -14.26
N ARG A 210 -10.89 -13.29 -13.67
CA ARG A 210 -11.66 -13.64 -12.47
C ARG A 210 -12.69 -14.74 -12.75
N ASP A 211 -13.41 -14.65 -13.86
CA ASP A 211 -14.45 -15.63 -14.24
C ASP A 211 -13.82 -17.00 -14.55
N LEU A 212 -12.69 -17.03 -15.25
CA LEU A 212 -11.92 -18.26 -15.49
C LEU A 212 -11.37 -18.85 -14.17
N ALA A 213 -10.82 -18.03 -13.28
CA ALA A 213 -10.32 -18.48 -11.98
C ALA A 213 -11.44 -19.07 -11.10
N ALA A 214 -12.65 -18.50 -11.15
CA ALA A 214 -13.80 -19.02 -10.42
C ALA A 214 -14.31 -20.36 -10.99
N ARG A 215 -14.19 -20.57 -12.31
CA ARG A 215 -14.66 -21.80 -13.01
C ARG A 215 -13.62 -22.91 -13.05
N LEU A 216 -12.36 -22.60 -12.78
CA LEU A 216 -11.25 -23.55 -12.76
C LEU A 216 -10.66 -23.68 -11.34
N PRO A 217 -11.43 -24.11 -10.33
CA PRO A 217 -10.88 -24.29 -8.99
C PRO A 217 -9.84 -25.42 -8.95
N GLY A 218 -8.56 -25.04 -8.94
CA GLY A 218 -7.42 -25.93 -8.68
C GLY A 218 -6.97 -26.83 -9.84
N ASN A 219 -5.78 -27.42 -9.68
CA ASN A 219 -5.00 -28.20 -10.65
C ASN A 219 -5.66 -29.50 -11.20
N LYS A 220 -6.99 -29.62 -11.20
CA LYS A 220 -7.70 -30.87 -11.55
C LYS A 220 -8.76 -30.72 -12.65
N HIS A 221 -9.06 -29.51 -13.13
CA HIS A 221 -9.97 -29.35 -14.26
C HIS A 221 -9.23 -29.47 -15.59
N LEU A 222 -9.25 -30.67 -16.18
CA LEU A 222 -8.88 -30.87 -17.58
C LEU A 222 -9.94 -30.22 -18.47
N LEU A 223 -9.61 -29.07 -19.07
CA LEU A 223 -10.39 -28.52 -20.16
C LEU A 223 -10.40 -29.52 -21.32
N HIS A 224 -11.56 -29.75 -21.93
CA HIS A 224 -11.60 -30.49 -23.19
C HIS A 224 -10.80 -29.73 -24.25
N HIS A 225 -10.20 -30.44 -25.21
CA HIS A 225 -9.39 -29.83 -26.29
C HIS A 225 -10.11 -28.64 -26.94
N HIS A 226 -11.40 -28.78 -27.21
CA HIS A 226 -12.19 -27.71 -27.84
C HIS A 226 -12.43 -26.51 -26.91
N GLN A 227 -12.55 -26.73 -25.60
CA GLN A 227 -12.67 -25.66 -24.62
C GLN A 227 -11.34 -24.92 -24.47
N PHE A 228 -10.23 -25.66 -24.41
CA PHE A 228 -8.89 -25.10 -24.37
C PHE A 228 -8.61 -24.21 -25.59
N ASP A 229 -8.87 -24.73 -26.80
CA ASP A 229 -8.68 -23.97 -28.04
C ASP A 229 -9.49 -22.68 -28.09
N LEU A 230 -10.70 -22.67 -27.50
CA LEU A 230 -11.55 -21.49 -27.49
C LEU A 230 -11.19 -20.48 -26.39
N VAL A 231 -10.54 -20.91 -25.31
CA VAL A 231 -10.11 -20.04 -24.20
C VAL A 231 -8.76 -19.38 -24.46
N VAL A 232 -7.84 -20.07 -25.15
CA VAL A 232 -6.49 -19.55 -25.45
C VAL A 232 -6.48 -18.54 -26.59
N ARG A 233 -7.49 -18.56 -27.44
CA ARG A 233 -7.62 -17.72 -28.65
C ARG A 233 -8.05 -16.29 -28.35
#